data_AF-A0A5S6Q965-F1
#
_entry.id   AF-A0A5S6Q965-F1
#
_cell.length_a   1.000
_cell.length_b   1.000
_cell.length_c   1.000
_cell.angle_alpha   90.00
_cell.angle_beta   90.00
_cell.angle_gamma   90.00
#
_symmetry.space_group_name_H-M   'P 1'
#
loop_
_entity.id
_entity.type
_entity.pdbx_description
1 polymer ?
#
loop_
_entity_poly.entity_id
_entity_poly.type
_entity_poly.pdbx_seq_one_letter_code
_entity_poly.pdbx_strand_id
1 'polypeptide(L)'
;MLLLCSILLCQTSPSAVGQTVIHRGSANPCTYPTPSDKNFVQTCQVTTAITEDYLICDPDSAMSISEIEGTVVQLNYLNQKYGNHCVCSTLLLPPCWYRLGVAVVQKFEQSMSILRASFRASTYCNQSKRVGLHSAANDINKWSAQMLIRHGQRFADVIRHRWNFGACGEDILVLVVKNKPHVNVLPSLTPAPAMLFLSAGHTVQEREERLKSLDYSSLEYIIHKHNENLENGFPLKAVLENIIKELGSMLLLADQKIAISYKKSRIPSWAVAAFGTCAGLLVLMAFGLLLIRRRERGAFKRGQSKDKTDRRWKAGFVGEVKDVKVHLLIKKGHRKPKMERFTQATQAIQG
;
A
#
# COMPACT_ATOMS: atom_id res chain seq x y z
N MET A 1 67.92 36.28 -14.80
CA MET A 1 66.93 37.33 -15.13
C MET A 1 65.86 36.72 -16.02
N LEU A 2 64.66 36.56 -15.44
CA LEU A 2 63.32 36.58 -16.04
C LEU A 2 63.05 35.81 -17.35
N LEU A 3 62.42 34.63 -17.19
CA LEU A 3 61.45 34.09 -18.15
C LEU A 3 60.17 34.93 -18.10
N LEU A 4 59.73 35.44 -19.26
CA LEU A 4 58.39 35.99 -19.46
C LEU A 4 57.61 35.08 -20.40
N CYS A 5 56.48 34.63 -19.88
CA CYS A 5 55.59 33.61 -20.41
C CYS A 5 54.69 34.19 -21.52
N SER A 6 54.65 33.51 -22.66
CA SER A 6 53.81 33.83 -23.82
C SER A 6 52.35 33.47 -23.55
N ILE A 7 51.48 34.47 -23.43
CA ILE A 7 50.03 34.33 -23.52
C ILE A 7 49.66 34.64 -24.98
N LEU A 8 49.40 33.59 -25.76
CA LEU A 8 48.80 33.72 -27.09
C LEU A 8 47.35 33.23 -27.04
N LEU A 9 46.48 34.11 -27.51
CA LEU A 9 45.05 33.92 -27.71
C LEU A 9 44.74 32.67 -28.54
N CYS A 10 43.76 31.89 -28.07
CA CYS A 10 42.98 31.02 -28.93
C CYS A 10 41.50 31.15 -28.54
N GLN A 11 40.81 32.08 -29.22
CA GLN A 11 39.35 32.13 -29.27
C GLN A 11 38.89 31.09 -30.30
N THR A 12 38.21 30.04 -29.85
CA THR A 12 37.17 29.36 -30.64
C THR A 12 36.06 28.93 -29.68
N SER A 13 34.82 29.18 -30.12
CA SER A 13 33.58 29.00 -29.38
C SER A 13 33.32 27.55 -28.96
N PRO A 14 32.48 27.32 -27.94
CA PRO A 14 31.56 26.20 -27.99
C PRO A 14 30.10 26.67 -27.90
N SER A 15 29.38 26.26 -28.94
CA SER A 15 27.95 26.09 -29.08
C SER A 15 27.18 25.82 -27.78
N ALA A 16 26.00 26.44 -27.74
CA ALA A 16 24.86 26.18 -26.88
C ALA A 16 24.85 24.79 -26.20
N VAL A 17 25.25 24.76 -24.93
CA VAL A 17 24.85 23.73 -23.98
C VAL A 17 23.81 24.35 -23.07
N GLY A 18 22.57 23.86 -23.18
CA GLY A 18 21.48 24.25 -22.30
C GLY A 18 21.89 24.08 -20.85
N GLN A 19 22.01 25.19 -20.13
CA GLN A 19 22.19 25.21 -18.70
C GLN A 19 20.98 24.52 -18.05
N THR A 20 21.16 23.29 -17.60
CA THR A 20 20.27 22.67 -16.62
C THR A 20 20.39 23.49 -15.34
N VAL A 21 19.39 24.31 -15.10
CA VAL A 21 19.22 25.10 -13.88
C VAL A 21 19.21 24.13 -12.69
N ILE A 22 20.29 24.10 -11.93
CA ILE A 22 20.32 23.48 -10.60
C ILE A 22 19.50 24.41 -9.71
N HIS A 23 18.22 24.10 -9.51
CA HIS A 23 17.38 24.81 -8.56
C HIS A 23 17.86 24.50 -7.13
N ARG A 24 18.79 25.33 -6.62
CA ARG A 24 19.05 25.45 -5.17
C ARG A 24 17.84 26.14 -4.53
N GLY A 25 16.76 25.40 -4.32
CA GLY A 25 15.49 25.91 -3.80
C GLY A 25 14.65 24.76 -3.24
N SER A 26 13.75 25.07 -2.30
CA SER A 26 12.84 24.07 -1.71
C SER A 26 12.18 23.22 -2.79
N ALA A 27 12.35 21.90 -2.73
CA ALA A 27 11.78 21.03 -3.76
C ALA A 27 10.25 21.06 -3.70
N ASN A 28 9.60 21.32 -4.84
CA ASN A 28 8.17 21.12 -5.01
C ASN A 28 7.91 19.61 -5.20
N PRO A 29 6.86 19.02 -4.61
CA PRO A 29 6.59 17.59 -4.80
C PRO A 29 6.28 17.24 -6.27
N CYS A 30 5.85 18.22 -7.08
CA CYS A 30 5.56 18.06 -8.50
C CYS A 30 6.75 18.27 -9.44
N THR A 31 7.86 18.86 -8.95
CA THR A 31 9.12 18.96 -9.70
C THR A 31 10.18 18.00 -9.17
N TYR A 32 9.90 17.30 -8.07
CA TYR A 32 10.78 16.27 -7.52
C TYR A 32 11.12 15.22 -8.60
N PRO A 33 12.39 14.73 -8.67
CA PRO A 33 12.81 13.79 -9.71
C PRO A 33 11.99 12.51 -9.71
N THR A 34 11.74 11.96 -10.90
CA THR A 34 11.00 10.70 -11.06
C THR A 34 11.82 9.65 -11.80
N PRO A 35 11.71 8.35 -11.46
CA PRO A 35 12.48 7.27 -12.13
C PRO A 35 12.24 7.19 -13.64
N SER A 36 11.11 7.69 -14.13
CA SER A 36 10.81 7.81 -15.56
C SER A 36 11.65 8.85 -16.30
N ASP A 37 12.31 9.76 -15.59
CA ASP A 37 13.11 10.83 -16.18
C ASP A 37 14.47 10.30 -16.66
N LYS A 38 14.88 10.68 -17.88
CA LYS A 38 16.15 10.23 -18.48
C LYS A 38 17.38 10.54 -17.63
N ASN A 39 17.34 11.63 -16.87
CA ASN A 39 18.45 12.10 -16.05
C ASN A 39 18.21 11.84 -14.56
N PHE A 40 17.33 10.90 -14.19
CA PHE A 40 16.96 10.63 -12.80
C PHE A 40 18.19 10.38 -11.90
N VAL A 41 19.08 9.47 -12.30
CA VAL A 41 20.30 9.12 -11.54
C VAL A 41 21.21 10.34 -11.33
N GLN A 42 21.39 11.16 -12.36
CA GLN A 42 22.21 12.37 -12.30
C GLN A 42 21.57 13.42 -11.40
N THR A 43 20.24 13.57 -11.48
CA THR A 43 19.47 14.58 -10.73
C THR A 43 19.38 14.22 -9.26
N CYS A 44 19.26 12.94 -8.94
CA CYS A 44 19.19 12.45 -7.56
C CYS A 44 20.53 12.48 -6.82
N GLN A 45 21.65 12.75 -7.50
CA GLN A 45 23.00 12.81 -6.94
C GLN A 45 23.43 11.55 -6.15
N VAL A 46 22.76 10.41 -6.34
CA VAL A 46 23.08 9.13 -5.70
C VAL A 46 23.22 8.05 -6.77
N THR A 47 24.47 7.68 -7.07
CA THR A 47 24.79 6.71 -8.14
C THR A 47 24.72 5.26 -7.69
N THR A 48 24.85 4.98 -6.39
CA THR A 48 24.96 3.62 -5.82
C THR A 48 23.65 3.06 -5.25
N ALA A 49 22.55 3.84 -5.28
CA ALA A 49 21.34 3.53 -4.49
C ALA A 49 20.03 3.55 -5.27
N ILE A 50 20.11 3.40 -6.60
CA ILE A 50 18.96 3.31 -7.49
C ILE A 50 19.01 1.92 -8.13
N THR A 51 18.20 1.01 -7.61
CA THR A 51 18.04 -0.36 -8.14
C THR A 51 16.57 -0.59 -8.50
N GLU A 52 16.25 -1.73 -9.10
CA GLU A 52 14.85 -2.13 -9.32
C GLU A 52 14.10 -2.41 -8.00
N ASP A 53 14.84 -2.57 -6.90
CA ASP A 53 14.34 -3.12 -5.64
C ASP A 53 14.10 -2.03 -4.60
N TYR A 54 14.92 -0.98 -4.65
CA TYR A 54 14.79 0.21 -3.83
C TYR A 54 15.30 1.46 -4.54
N LEU A 55 14.78 2.61 -4.13
CA LEU A 55 15.10 3.89 -4.72
C LEU A 55 15.52 4.89 -3.63
N ILE A 56 16.75 5.39 -3.68
CA ILE A 56 17.15 6.56 -2.89
C ILE A 56 17.37 7.74 -3.83
N CYS A 57 16.80 8.89 -3.49
CA CYS A 57 17.01 10.12 -4.24
C CYS A 57 17.24 11.29 -3.29
N ASP A 58 18.35 12.00 -3.49
CA ASP A 58 18.74 13.19 -2.72
C ASP A 58 19.19 14.32 -3.67
N PRO A 59 18.24 14.97 -4.36
CA PRO A 59 18.57 15.98 -5.37
C PRO A 59 19.26 17.22 -4.79
N ASP A 60 19.07 17.48 -3.50
CA ASP A 60 19.63 18.64 -2.79
C ASP A 60 21.01 18.32 -2.18
N SER A 61 21.49 17.07 -2.25
CA SER A 61 22.69 16.59 -1.53
C SER A 61 22.63 16.94 -0.04
N ALA A 62 21.45 16.73 0.54
CA ALA A 62 21.14 17.08 1.92
C ALA A 62 21.59 16.00 2.92
N MET A 63 21.72 14.75 2.47
CA MET A 63 22.31 13.64 3.21
C MET A 63 23.82 13.54 2.97
N SER A 64 24.54 13.12 4.00
CA SER A 64 25.96 12.79 3.87
C SER A 64 26.13 11.42 3.20
N ILE A 65 27.30 11.20 2.61
CA ILE A 65 27.66 9.91 1.99
C ILE A 65 27.50 8.76 2.98
N SER A 66 27.91 8.94 4.24
CA SER A 66 27.83 7.89 5.27
C SER A 66 26.40 7.57 5.71
N GLU A 67 25.49 8.53 5.62
CA GLU A 67 24.04 8.32 5.84
C GLU A 67 23.42 7.54 4.67
N ILE A 68 23.79 7.89 3.43
CA ILE A 68 23.34 7.18 2.22
C ILE A 68 23.84 5.74 2.25
N GLU A 69 25.13 5.51 2.48
CA GLU A 69 25.72 4.17 2.55
C GLU A 69 25.08 3.32 3.65
N GLY A 70 24.86 3.88 4.85
CA GLY A 70 24.17 3.17 5.93
C GLY A 70 22.76 2.71 5.53
N THR A 71 22.04 3.59 4.83
CA THR A 71 20.71 3.31 4.29
C THR A 71 20.75 2.20 3.23
N VAL A 72 21.68 2.28 2.29
CA VAL A 72 21.90 1.27 1.22
C VAL A 72 22.24 -0.09 1.80
N VAL A 73 23.14 -0.16 2.80
CA VAL A 73 23.50 -1.40 3.48
C VAL A 73 22.26 -2.09 4.06
N GLN A 74 21.38 -1.32 4.71
CA GLN A 74 20.18 -1.88 5.33
C GLN A 74 19.14 -2.33 4.30
N LEU A 75 18.96 -1.58 3.21
CA LEU A 75 18.06 -1.98 2.11
C LEU A 75 18.56 -3.24 1.40
N ASN A 76 19.87 -3.34 1.16
CA ASN A 76 20.49 -4.54 0.61
C ASN A 76 20.32 -5.75 1.55
N TYR A 77 20.49 -5.57 2.85
CA TYR A 77 20.25 -6.63 3.84
C TYR A 77 18.81 -7.15 3.76
N LEU A 78 17.83 -6.25 3.71
CA LEU A 78 16.43 -6.61 3.55
C LEU A 78 16.18 -7.40 2.26
N ASN A 79 16.69 -6.91 1.13
CA ASN A 79 16.53 -7.56 -0.16
C ASN A 79 17.18 -8.96 -0.19
N GLN A 80 18.41 -9.10 0.32
CA GLN A 80 19.09 -10.40 0.40
C GLN A 80 18.35 -11.39 1.29
N LYS A 81 17.82 -10.91 2.42
CA LYS A 81 17.19 -11.79 3.41
C LYS A 81 15.79 -12.21 3.03
N TYR A 82 15.02 -11.33 2.37
CA TYR A 82 13.62 -11.61 2.12
C TYR A 82 13.12 -11.28 0.71
N GLY A 83 13.97 -10.86 -0.24
CA GLY A 83 13.60 -10.53 -1.63
C GLY A 83 12.84 -11.65 -2.37
N ASN A 84 12.99 -12.90 -1.92
CA ASN A 84 12.27 -14.07 -2.43
C ASN A 84 10.84 -14.24 -1.87
N HIS A 85 10.42 -13.43 -0.89
CA HIS A 85 9.07 -13.48 -0.31
C HIS A 85 8.12 -12.60 -1.12
N CYS A 86 7.52 -13.19 -2.16
CA CYS A 86 6.67 -12.42 -3.06
C CYS A 86 5.40 -11.93 -2.37
N VAL A 87 5.17 -10.62 -2.43
CA VAL A 87 3.99 -9.94 -1.88
C VAL A 87 2.83 -10.00 -2.88
N CYS A 88 3.13 -9.80 -4.16
CA CYS A 88 2.15 -9.80 -5.25
C CYS A 88 1.96 -11.21 -5.82
N SER A 89 0.73 -11.54 -6.24
CA SER A 89 0.33 -12.90 -6.69
C SER A 89 0.80 -13.26 -8.11
N THR A 90 1.47 -12.36 -8.80
CA THR A 90 1.90 -12.53 -10.20
C THR A 90 3.24 -13.25 -10.31
N LEU A 91 3.50 -13.86 -11.49
CA LEU A 91 4.73 -14.55 -11.92
C LEU A 91 5.97 -13.62 -11.98
N LEU A 92 6.15 -12.74 -11.00
CA LEU A 92 7.33 -11.89 -10.89
C LEU A 92 8.51 -12.76 -10.51
N LEU A 93 9.56 -12.72 -11.32
CA LEU A 93 10.86 -13.23 -10.95
C LEU A 93 11.38 -12.41 -9.75
N PRO A 94 12.07 -13.03 -8.79
CA PRO A 94 12.69 -12.31 -7.70
C PRO A 94 13.65 -11.21 -8.20
N PRO A 95 13.77 -10.11 -7.45
CA PRO A 95 13.12 -9.86 -6.16
C PRO A 95 11.68 -9.33 -6.31
N CYS A 96 10.79 -9.84 -5.46
CA CYS A 96 9.34 -9.65 -5.53
C CYS A 96 8.74 -9.22 -4.18
N TRP A 97 9.61 -8.78 -3.25
CA TRP A 97 9.21 -8.31 -1.92
C TRP A 97 8.73 -6.86 -1.97
N TYR A 98 8.46 -6.25 -0.80
CA TYR A 98 8.13 -4.83 -0.73
C TYR A 98 9.24 -3.97 -1.30
N ARG A 99 8.85 -2.92 -2.03
CA ARG A 99 9.80 -1.98 -2.62
C ARG A 99 9.90 -0.75 -1.73
N LEU A 100 11.12 -0.40 -1.33
CA LEU A 100 11.36 0.72 -0.43
C LEU A 100 11.99 1.90 -1.18
N GLY A 101 11.44 3.07 -0.95
CA GLY A 101 11.94 4.34 -1.46
C GLY A 101 12.35 5.27 -0.32
N VAL A 102 13.45 5.99 -0.49
CA VAL A 102 13.88 7.07 0.39
C VAL A 102 14.02 8.34 -0.45
N ALA A 103 13.15 9.31 -0.21
CA ALA A 103 13.23 10.63 -0.82
C ALA A 103 13.77 11.63 0.21
N VAL A 104 14.65 12.53 -0.22
CA VAL A 104 15.30 13.51 0.65
C VAL A 104 15.03 14.90 0.10
N VAL A 105 14.61 15.81 0.97
CA VAL A 105 14.49 17.23 0.67
C VAL A 105 15.19 18.05 1.74
N GLN A 106 15.90 19.11 1.33
CA GLN A 106 16.53 20.00 2.29
C GLN A 106 15.48 20.74 3.13
N LYS A 107 14.41 21.23 2.47
CA LYS A 107 13.32 21.99 3.09
C LYS A 107 12.04 21.85 2.26
N PHE A 108 10.89 21.93 2.93
CA PHE A 108 9.59 21.97 2.24
C PHE A 108 9.40 23.27 1.47
N GLU A 109 8.82 23.17 0.28
CA GLU A 109 8.08 24.30 -0.28
C GLU A 109 6.73 24.34 0.41
N GLN A 110 6.47 25.42 1.14
CA GLN A 110 5.22 25.58 1.88
C GLN A 110 4.09 25.93 0.93
N SER A 111 3.09 25.05 0.82
CA SER A 111 1.93 25.29 -0.04
C SER A 111 0.61 24.93 0.65
N MET A 112 -0.32 25.88 0.68
CA MET A 112 -1.68 25.65 1.19
C MET A 112 -2.53 24.79 0.26
N SER A 113 -2.19 24.69 -1.03
CA SER A 113 -2.98 23.87 -1.98
C SER A 113 -2.92 22.39 -1.64
N ILE A 114 -1.79 21.91 -1.10
CA ILE A 114 -1.65 20.50 -0.69
C ILE A 114 -2.49 20.19 0.54
N LEU A 115 -2.87 21.18 1.34
CA LEU A 115 -3.66 21.02 2.57
C LEU A 115 -5.19 21.03 2.33
N ARG A 116 -5.65 21.28 1.10
CA ARG A 116 -7.08 21.32 0.76
C ARG A 116 -7.79 19.99 1.03
N ALA A 117 -9.07 20.04 1.39
CA ALA A 117 -9.89 18.84 1.64
C ALA A 117 -10.00 17.93 0.39
N SER A 118 -10.01 18.52 -0.80
CA SER A 118 -10.11 17.81 -2.09
C SER A 118 -8.78 17.21 -2.59
N PHE A 119 -7.75 17.15 -1.73
CA PHE A 119 -6.43 16.64 -2.11
C PHE A 119 -6.50 15.19 -2.58
N ARG A 120 -5.85 14.91 -3.71
CA ARG A 120 -5.56 13.56 -4.21
C ARG A 120 -4.17 13.56 -4.83
N ALA A 121 -3.29 12.68 -4.36
CA ALA A 121 -1.92 12.59 -4.84
C ALA A 121 -1.84 12.42 -6.37
N SER A 122 -2.72 11.59 -6.94
CA SER A 122 -2.74 11.27 -8.38
C SER A 122 -3.07 12.44 -9.31
N THR A 123 -3.87 13.40 -8.85
CA THR A 123 -4.27 14.54 -9.67
C THR A 123 -3.61 15.85 -9.24
N TYR A 124 -2.89 15.85 -8.11
CA TYR A 124 -2.36 17.07 -7.50
C TYR A 124 -1.50 17.88 -8.48
N CYS A 125 -0.54 17.25 -9.14
CA CYS A 125 0.37 17.98 -10.05
C CYS A 125 -0.31 18.49 -11.32
N ASN A 126 -1.38 17.83 -11.78
CA ASN A 126 -2.17 18.30 -12.93
C ASN A 126 -3.08 19.47 -12.56
N GLN A 127 -3.65 19.45 -11.35
CA GLN A 127 -4.49 20.55 -10.84
C GLN A 127 -3.65 21.77 -10.42
N SER A 128 -2.49 21.52 -9.82
CA SER A 128 -1.50 22.52 -9.42
C SER A 128 -1.01 23.35 -10.61
N LYS A 129 -0.75 22.73 -11.76
CA LYS A 129 -0.38 23.46 -13.00
C LYS A 129 -1.50 24.37 -13.53
N ARG A 130 -2.78 24.03 -13.30
CA ARG A 130 -3.94 24.79 -13.78
C ARG A 130 -4.33 25.94 -12.87
N VAL A 131 -4.09 25.79 -11.57
CA VAL A 131 -4.37 26.80 -10.56
C VAL A 131 -3.02 27.40 -10.20
N GLY A 132 -2.56 28.39 -10.99
CA GLY A 132 -1.26 29.05 -10.77
C GLY A 132 -0.99 29.23 -9.28
N LEU A 133 0.07 28.58 -8.78
CA LEU A 133 0.40 28.51 -7.37
C LEU A 133 0.82 29.91 -6.88
N HIS A 134 -0.16 30.75 -6.59
CA HIS A 134 0.09 31.91 -5.74
C HIS A 134 0.29 31.36 -4.32
N SER A 135 1.56 31.13 -3.99
CA SER A 135 2.04 31.25 -2.62
C SER A 135 1.56 32.61 -2.11
N ALA A 136 0.50 32.63 -1.32
CA ALA A 136 0.19 33.78 -0.50
C ALA A 136 1.30 33.82 0.56
N ALA A 137 2.42 34.46 0.22
CA ALA A 137 3.61 34.59 1.04
C ALA A 137 3.34 35.25 2.41
N ASN A 138 2.13 35.76 2.64
CA ASN A 138 1.74 36.50 3.84
C ASN A 138 1.10 35.63 4.95
N ASP A 139 0.78 34.35 4.71
CA ASP A 139 0.22 33.43 5.74
C ASP A 139 1.23 32.37 6.25
N ILE A 140 2.49 32.46 5.81
CA ILE A 140 3.60 31.54 6.11
C ILE A 140 3.90 31.42 7.63
N ASN A 141 3.52 32.42 8.41
CA ASN A 141 3.85 32.52 9.84
C ASN A 141 2.85 31.83 10.80
N LYS A 142 1.93 30.99 10.32
CA LYS A 142 0.95 30.28 11.19
C LYS A 142 0.74 28.80 10.84
N TRP A 143 1.80 28.07 10.55
CA TRP A 143 1.69 26.62 10.43
C TRP A 143 1.55 26.00 11.82
N SER A 144 0.44 25.32 12.09
CA SER A 144 0.34 24.47 13.28
C SER A 144 1.15 23.19 13.09
N ALA A 145 1.54 22.52 14.19
CA ALA A 145 2.20 21.22 14.12
C ALA A 145 1.38 20.19 13.30
N GLN A 146 0.06 20.21 13.44
CA GLN A 146 -0.83 19.34 12.66
C GLN A 146 -0.83 19.66 11.16
N MET A 147 -0.75 20.95 10.79
CA MET A 147 -0.63 21.35 9.38
C MET A 147 0.69 20.87 8.79
N LEU A 148 1.79 21.00 9.54
CA LEU A 148 3.09 20.50 9.11
C LEU A 148 3.07 18.98 8.89
N ILE A 149 2.53 18.23 9.86
CA ILE A 149 2.42 16.77 9.77
C ILE A 149 1.62 16.39 8.52
N ARG A 150 0.44 17.00 8.34
CA ARG A 150 -0.42 16.74 7.19
C ARG A 150 0.22 17.14 5.87
N HIS A 151 0.96 18.25 5.83
CA HIS A 151 1.66 18.71 4.64
C HIS A 151 2.73 17.71 4.23
N GLY A 152 3.62 17.33 5.16
CA GLY A 152 4.70 16.38 4.88
C GLY A 152 4.19 15.01 4.46
N GLN A 153 3.11 14.52 5.10
CA GLN A 153 2.46 13.27 4.73
C GLN A 153 1.96 13.30 3.26
N ARG A 154 1.24 14.37 2.90
CA ARG A 154 0.71 14.53 1.53
C ARG A 154 1.81 14.78 0.50
N PHE A 155 2.90 15.42 0.90
CA PHE A 155 4.08 15.60 0.07
C PHE A 155 4.71 14.25 -0.27
N ALA A 156 4.88 13.38 0.73
CA ALA A 156 5.34 12.01 0.53
C ALA A 156 4.38 11.21 -0.36
N ASP A 157 3.07 11.36 -0.18
CA ASP A 157 2.06 10.70 -1.03
C ASP A 157 2.20 11.10 -2.51
N VAL A 158 2.42 12.39 -2.80
CA VAL A 158 2.62 12.87 -4.17
C VAL A 158 3.89 12.27 -4.77
N ILE A 159 5.01 12.27 -4.04
CA ILE A 159 6.27 11.69 -4.54
C ILE A 159 6.10 10.20 -4.81
N ARG A 160 5.57 9.43 -3.85
CA ARG A 160 5.38 7.99 -4.00
C ARG A 160 4.52 7.67 -5.21
N HIS A 161 3.41 8.38 -5.37
CA HIS A 161 2.53 8.20 -6.51
C HIS A 161 3.20 8.55 -7.84
N ARG A 162 4.03 9.60 -7.88
CA ARG A 162 4.79 9.96 -9.09
C ARG A 162 5.91 8.98 -9.41
N TRP A 163 6.55 8.41 -8.39
CA TRP A 163 7.56 7.37 -8.59
C TRP A 163 6.96 6.08 -9.13
N ASN A 164 5.73 5.75 -8.72
CA ASN A 164 4.96 4.59 -9.18
C ASN A 164 5.82 3.33 -9.32
N PHE A 165 6.61 3.06 -8.28
CA PHE A 165 7.66 2.04 -8.32
C PHE A 165 7.18 0.69 -7.78
N GLY A 166 5.94 0.59 -7.31
CA GLY A 166 5.29 -0.68 -6.96
C GLY A 166 4.44 -1.24 -8.12
N ALA A 167 4.26 -2.57 -8.13
CA ALA A 167 3.44 -3.27 -9.12
C ALA A 167 2.01 -3.51 -8.65
N CYS A 168 1.83 -3.91 -7.39
CA CYS A 168 0.57 -4.16 -6.72
C CYS A 168 0.37 -3.28 -5.47
N GLY A 169 1.04 -2.13 -5.37
CA GLY A 169 0.94 -1.25 -4.20
C GLY A 169 1.72 -1.73 -2.97
N GLU A 170 2.76 -2.52 -3.20
CA GLU A 170 3.77 -2.99 -2.25
C GLU A 170 4.89 -1.97 -1.99
N ASP A 171 4.76 -0.76 -2.53
CA ASP A 171 5.72 0.31 -2.42
C ASP A 171 5.57 1.13 -1.14
N ILE A 172 6.69 1.48 -0.50
CA ILE A 172 6.75 2.30 0.70
C ILE A 172 7.78 3.39 0.47
N LEU A 173 7.39 4.65 0.66
CA LEU A 173 8.29 5.80 0.58
C LEU A 173 8.50 6.40 1.97
N VAL A 174 9.75 6.51 2.40
CA VAL A 174 10.17 7.34 3.53
C VAL A 174 10.68 8.68 2.97
N LEU A 175 10.04 9.77 3.36
CA LEU A 175 10.47 11.13 3.04
C LEU A 175 11.26 11.70 4.22
N VAL A 176 12.48 12.13 3.95
CA VAL A 176 13.38 12.79 4.89
C VAL A 176 13.41 14.29 4.59
N VAL A 177 13.08 15.11 5.59
CA VAL A 177 13.17 16.57 5.50
C VAL A 177 14.24 17.04 6.46
N LYS A 178 15.38 17.49 5.96
CA LYS A 178 16.54 17.84 6.80
C LYS A 178 16.32 19.05 7.67
N ASN A 179 15.75 20.12 7.12
CA ASN A 179 15.43 21.33 7.89
C ASN A 179 13.92 21.39 8.14
N LYS A 180 13.50 20.98 9.34
CA LYS A 180 12.11 21.13 9.78
C LYS A 180 11.72 22.61 9.76
N PRO A 181 10.62 23.02 9.09
CA PRO A 181 10.18 24.40 9.10
C PRO A 181 9.79 24.81 10.53
N HIS A 182 10.22 25.99 10.96
CA HIS A 182 9.94 26.50 12.30
C HIS A 182 8.43 26.73 12.48
N VAL A 183 7.85 26.10 13.51
CA VAL A 183 6.48 26.32 13.94
C VAL A 183 6.51 27.38 15.05
N ASN A 184 6.11 28.61 14.74
CA ASN A 184 5.79 29.71 15.68
C ASN A 184 6.79 30.05 16.81
N VAL A 185 8.10 29.81 16.67
CA VAL A 185 9.10 30.23 17.68
C VAL A 185 10.22 31.04 17.02
N LEU A 186 10.74 32.03 17.75
CA LEU A 186 11.95 32.78 17.44
C LEU A 186 13.00 31.85 16.79
N PRO A 187 13.69 32.27 15.72
CA PRO A 187 14.71 31.44 15.09
C PRO A 187 15.74 31.02 16.16
N SER A 188 15.76 29.73 16.51
CA SER A 188 16.80 29.19 17.37
C SER A 188 18.11 29.23 16.59
N LEU A 189 19.20 29.62 17.23
CA LEU A 189 20.54 29.56 16.62
C LEU A 189 21.01 28.12 16.34
N THR A 190 20.28 27.11 16.79
CA THR A 190 20.52 25.70 16.48
C THR A 190 19.74 25.27 15.23
N PRO A 191 20.37 24.53 14.30
CA PRO A 191 19.69 23.99 13.13
C PRO A 191 18.54 23.08 13.57
N ALA A 192 17.36 23.26 12.95
CA ALA A 192 16.20 22.44 13.24
C ALA A 192 16.48 20.96 12.91
N PRO A 193 16.06 20.00 13.77
CA PRO A 193 16.29 18.58 13.52
C PRO A 193 15.54 18.11 12.27
N ALA A 194 16.02 17.02 11.68
CA ALA A 194 15.34 16.39 10.55
C ALA A 194 13.96 15.84 10.98
N MET A 195 13.05 15.72 10.03
CA MET A 195 11.71 15.17 10.23
C MET A 195 11.40 14.14 9.15
N LEU A 196 10.75 13.05 9.53
CA LEU A 196 10.43 11.92 8.68
C LEU A 196 8.93 11.79 8.45
N PHE A 197 8.57 11.40 7.24
CA PHE A 197 7.22 11.07 6.82
C PHE A 197 7.22 9.75 6.08
N LEU A 198 6.10 9.04 6.10
CA LEU A 198 5.98 7.74 5.42
C LEU A 198 4.71 7.69 4.60
N SER A 199 4.84 7.38 3.31
CA SER A 199 3.72 7.04 2.44
C SER A 199 3.80 5.57 2.07
N ALA A 200 2.68 4.88 2.10
CA ALA A 200 2.59 3.46 1.78
C ALA A 200 1.55 3.21 0.68
N GLY A 201 1.83 2.22 -0.16
CA GLY A 201 0.90 1.70 -1.15
C GLY A 201 -0.28 0.96 -0.53
N HIS A 202 -1.31 0.71 -1.34
CA HIS A 202 -2.58 0.15 -0.85
C HIS A 202 -2.41 -1.25 -0.24
N THR A 203 -1.55 -2.11 -0.82
CA THR A 203 -1.31 -3.45 -0.29
C THR A 203 -0.63 -3.39 1.08
N VAL A 204 0.29 -2.46 1.28
CA VAL A 204 0.93 -2.25 2.59
C VAL A 204 -0.08 -1.74 3.61
N GLN A 205 -0.92 -0.76 3.22
CA GLN A 205 -1.96 -0.21 4.09
C GLN A 205 -2.98 -1.29 4.52
N GLU A 206 -3.43 -2.14 3.59
CA GLU A 206 -4.34 -3.24 3.91
C GLU A 206 -3.73 -4.22 4.92
N ARG A 207 -2.43 -4.51 4.79
CA ARG A 207 -1.70 -5.39 5.71
C ARG A 207 -1.50 -4.73 7.08
N GLU A 208 -1.21 -3.44 7.12
CA GLU A 208 -1.13 -2.66 8.35
C GLU A 208 -2.48 -2.63 9.09
N GLU A 209 -3.59 -2.38 8.40
CA GLU A 209 -4.93 -2.36 9.00
C GLU A 209 -5.29 -3.70 9.65
N ARG A 210 -4.91 -4.82 9.03
CA ARG A 210 -5.05 -6.15 9.62
C ARG A 210 -4.19 -6.31 10.88
N LEU A 211 -2.96 -5.80 10.87
CA LEU A 211 -2.10 -5.84 12.06
C LEU A 211 -2.63 -4.95 13.19
N LYS A 212 -3.17 -3.76 12.88
CA LYS A 212 -3.84 -2.89 13.85
C LYS A 212 -4.99 -3.60 14.55
N SER A 213 -5.76 -4.41 13.83
CA SER A 213 -6.84 -5.22 14.42
C SER A 213 -6.36 -6.29 15.40
N LEU A 214 -5.06 -6.56 15.44
CA LEU A 214 -4.40 -7.55 16.31
C LEU A 214 -3.52 -6.87 17.38
N ASP A 215 -3.75 -5.58 17.65
CA ASP A 215 -3.02 -4.76 18.64
C ASP A 215 -1.50 -4.61 18.38
N TYR A 216 -1.06 -4.72 17.12
CA TYR A 216 0.32 -4.42 16.74
C TYR A 216 0.54 -2.95 16.41
N SER A 217 1.77 -2.47 16.60
CA SER A 217 2.20 -1.10 16.30
C SER A 217 1.92 -0.70 14.84
N SER A 218 1.34 0.49 14.66
CA SER A 218 1.08 1.09 13.36
C SER A 218 2.36 1.66 12.72
N LEU A 219 2.33 1.86 11.39
CA LEU A 219 3.38 2.59 10.68
C LEU A 219 3.50 4.03 11.20
N GLU A 220 2.37 4.64 11.57
CA GLU A 220 2.32 5.97 12.17
C GLU A 220 3.07 6.02 13.51
N TYR A 221 2.92 4.99 14.35
CA TYR A 221 3.64 4.90 15.62
C TYR A 221 5.16 4.78 15.42
N ILE A 222 5.61 3.97 14.44
CA ILE A 222 7.03 3.82 14.11
C ILE A 222 7.62 5.19 13.72
N ILE A 223 6.96 5.92 12.82
CA ILE A 223 7.44 7.25 12.39
C ILE A 223 7.42 8.26 13.53
N HIS A 224 6.38 8.27 14.36
CA HIS A 224 6.30 9.16 15.52
C HIS A 224 7.46 8.92 16.49
N LYS A 225 7.68 7.67 16.89
CA LYS A 225 8.78 7.25 17.78
C LYS A 225 10.15 7.69 17.26
N HIS A 226 10.38 7.55 15.95
CA HIS A 226 11.67 7.91 15.38
C HIS A 226 11.83 9.40 15.11
N ASN A 227 10.75 10.14 14.89
CA ASN A 227 10.77 11.60 14.90
C ASN A 227 11.13 12.15 16.29
N GLU A 228 10.60 11.56 17.37
CA GLU A 228 11.02 11.91 18.74
C GLU A 228 12.52 11.65 18.96
N ASN A 229 13.06 10.55 18.42
CA ASN A 229 14.50 10.30 18.49
C ASN A 229 15.31 11.39 17.76
N LEU A 230 14.87 11.85 16.58
CA LEU A 230 15.53 12.95 15.88
C LEU A 230 15.47 14.26 16.68
N GLU A 231 14.33 14.54 17.33
CA GLU A 231 14.17 15.70 18.21
C GLU A 231 15.07 15.61 19.45
N ASN A 232 15.32 14.40 19.94
CA ASN A 232 16.26 14.11 21.04
C ASN A 232 17.74 14.09 20.61
N GLY A 233 18.05 14.42 19.34
CA GLY A 233 19.42 14.54 18.85
C GLY A 233 20.07 13.24 18.39
N PHE A 234 19.30 12.16 18.19
CA PHE A 234 19.85 10.94 17.59
C PHE A 234 20.28 11.20 16.13
N PRO A 235 21.40 10.61 15.68
CA PRO A 235 21.90 10.84 14.33
C PRO A 235 20.94 10.22 13.29
N LEU A 236 20.68 10.96 12.21
CA LEU A 236 19.76 10.53 11.16
C LEU A 236 20.10 9.16 10.58
N LYS A 237 21.40 8.87 10.40
CA LYS A 237 21.88 7.55 9.96
C LYS A 237 21.30 6.42 10.80
N ALA A 238 21.44 6.50 12.12
CA ALA A 238 20.96 5.46 13.03
C ALA A 238 19.43 5.37 13.02
N VAL A 239 18.74 6.51 12.91
CA VAL A 239 17.28 6.55 12.83
C VAL A 239 16.78 5.87 11.55
N LEU A 240 17.38 6.17 10.39
CA LEU A 240 17.00 5.54 9.11
C LEU A 240 17.26 4.04 9.11
N GLU A 241 18.44 3.60 9.59
CA GLU A 241 18.77 2.18 9.72
C GLU A 241 17.77 1.42 10.61
N ASN A 242 17.34 2.04 11.71
CA ASN A 242 16.37 1.46 12.64
C ASN A 242 14.95 1.44 12.06
N ILE A 243 14.52 2.50 11.38
CA ILE A 243 13.21 2.53 10.71
C ILE A 243 13.12 1.42 9.67
N ILE A 244 14.12 1.31 8.79
CA ILE A 244 14.12 0.29 7.73
C ILE A 244 14.04 -1.11 8.34
N LYS A 245 14.77 -1.34 9.44
CA LYS A 245 14.73 -2.61 10.18
C LYS A 245 13.37 -2.90 10.82
N GLU A 246 12.77 -1.93 11.50
CA GLU A 246 11.46 -2.05 12.15
C GLU A 246 10.33 -2.20 11.11
N LEU A 247 10.42 -1.51 9.97
CA LEU A 247 9.51 -1.70 8.84
C LEU A 247 9.62 -3.12 8.28
N GLY A 248 10.83 -3.60 8.03
CA GLY A 248 11.05 -4.96 7.53
C GLY A 248 10.49 -6.04 8.47
N SER A 249 10.68 -5.88 9.79
CA SER A 249 10.15 -6.84 10.77
C SER A 249 8.62 -6.78 10.90
N MET A 250 8.03 -5.58 10.87
CA MET A 250 6.58 -5.37 10.91
C MET A 250 5.91 -5.98 9.68
N LEU A 251 6.44 -5.72 8.49
CA LEU A 251 5.91 -6.26 7.23
C LEU A 251 6.01 -7.79 7.18
N LEU A 252 7.12 -8.36 7.65
CA LEU A 252 7.27 -9.82 7.78
C LEU A 252 6.24 -10.41 8.73
N LEU A 253 6.01 -9.76 9.87
CA LEU A 253 5.01 -10.18 10.84
C LEU A 253 3.60 -10.11 10.25
N ALA A 254 3.30 -9.07 9.45
CA ALA A 254 2.05 -8.94 8.71
C ALA A 254 1.83 -10.17 7.81
N ASP A 255 2.84 -10.53 7.03
CA ASP A 255 2.77 -11.62 6.05
C ASP A 255 2.57 -12.98 6.72
N GLN A 256 3.30 -13.23 7.82
CA GLN A 256 3.15 -14.46 8.59
C GLN A 256 1.75 -14.60 9.19
N LYS A 257 1.21 -13.53 9.78
CA LYS A 257 -0.11 -13.56 10.43
C LYS A 257 -1.24 -13.68 9.40
N ILE A 258 -1.11 -13.01 8.27
CA ILE A 258 -2.07 -13.11 7.17
C ILE A 258 -2.08 -14.53 6.59
N ALA A 259 -0.91 -15.12 6.33
CA ALA A 259 -0.81 -16.50 5.84
C ALA A 259 -1.46 -17.51 6.81
N ILE A 260 -1.31 -17.32 8.12
CA ILE A 260 -1.95 -18.16 9.15
C ILE A 260 -3.48 -17.98 9.13
N SER A 261 -3.97 -16.75 8.99
CA SER A 261 -5.41 -16.46 8.90
C SER A 261 -6.05 -17.16 7.70
N TYR A 262 -5.42 -17.11 6.53
CA TYR A 262 -5.89 -17.83 5.34
C TYR A 262 -5.91 -19.36 5.55
N LYS A 263 -4.91 -19.93 6.24
CA LYS A 263 -4.92 -21.37 6.59
C LYS A 263 -6.08 -21.75 7.51
N LYS A 264 -6.54 -20.84 8.36
CA LYS A 264 -7.69 -21.07 9.26
C LYS A 264 -9.04 -21.02 8.52
N SER A 265 -9.12 -20.33 7.39
CA SER A 265 -10.31 -20.29 6.52
C SER A 265 -10.42 -21.47 5.55
N ARG A 266 -9.38 -22.29 5.43
CA ARG A 266 -9.42 -23.51 4.61
C ARG A 266 -10.22 -24.57 5.36
N ILE A 267 -11.20 -25.18 4.68
CA ILE A 267 -11.95 -26.31 5.22
C ILE A 267 -10.95 -27.31 5.79
N PRO A 268 -11.11 -27.75 7.07
CA PRO A 268 -10.15 -28.64 7.70
C PRO A 268 -9.90 -29.87 6.82
N SER A 269 -8.65 -30.33 6.76
CA SER A 269 -8.28 -31.50 5.95
C SER A 269 -9.12 -32.73 6.29
N TRP A 270 -9.52 -32.88 7.56
CA TRP A 270 -10.42 -33.95 8.01
C TRP A 270 -11.82 -33.84 7.40
N ALA A 271 -12.34 -32.62 7.22
CA ALA A 271 -13.66 -32.40 6.67
C ALA A 271 -13.65 -32.64 5.16
N VAL A 272 -12.59 -32.23 4.45
CA VAL A 272 -12.39 -32.60 3.04
C VAL A 272 -12.32 -34.12 2.86
N ALA A 273 -11.60 -34.82 3.75
CA ALA A 273 -11.55 -36.27 3.73
C ALA A 273 -12.92 -36.91 4.01
N ALA A 274 -13.68 -36.42 4.99
CA ALA A 274 -15.01 -36.92 5.31
C ALA A 274 -16.04 -36.67 4.20
N PHE A 275 -16.02 -35.49 3.58
CA PHE A 275 -16.89 -35.20 2.43
C PHE A 275 -16.48 -36.01 1.20
N GLY A 276 -15.18 -36.21 0.99
CA GLY A 276 -14.65 -37.04 -0.09
C GLY A 276 -15.05 -38.51 0.05
N THR A 277 -14.92 -39.09 1.24
CA THR A 277 -15.33 -40.49 1.49
C THR A 277 -16.84 -40.66 1.40
N CYS A 278 -17.62 -39.71 1.91
CA CYS A 278 -19.08 -39.74 1.80
C CYS A 278 -19.53 -39.66 0.33
N ALA A 279 -18.96 -38.75 -0.46
CA ALA A 279 -19.23 -38.66 -1.89
C ALA A 279 -18.82 -39.94 -2.63
N GLY A 280 -17.66 -40.52 -2.31
CA GLY A 280 -17.21 -41.80 -2.87
C GLY A 280 -18.17 -42.94 -2.58
N LEU A 281 -18.67 -43.04 -1.34
CA LEU A 281 -19.67 -44.04 -0.95
C LEU A 281 -21.00 -43.86 -1.69
N LEU A 282 -21.45 -42.62 -1.89
CA LEU A 282 -22.66 -42.32 -2.68
C LEU A 282 -22.50 -42.75 -4.14
N VAL A 283 -21.33 -42.52 -4.75
CA VAL A 283 -21.01 -42.96 -6.11
C VAL A 283 -20.97 -44.48 -6.21
N LEU A 284 -20.36 -45.16 -5.23
CA LEU A 284 -20.34 -46.63 -5.18
C LEU A 284 -21.74 -47.22 -5.02
N MET A 285 -22.60 -46.64 -4.17
CA MET A 285 -23.99 -47.06 -4.06
C MET A 285 -24.76 -46.86 -5.37
N ALA A 286 -24.57 -45.73 -6.05
CA ALA A 286 -25.17 -45.50 -7.37
C ALA A 286 -24.70 -46.52 -8.41
N PHE A 287 -23.42 -46.87 -8.41
CA PHE A 287 -22.87 -47.93 -9.26
C PHE A 287 -23.46 -49.31 -8.92
N GLY A 288 -23.58 -49.65 -7.64
CA GLY A 288 -24.21 -50.89 -7.19
C GLY A 288 -25.66 -51.01 -7.67
N LEU A 289 -26.44 -49.93 -7.56
CA LEU A 289 -27.81 -49.87 -8.07
C LEU A 289 -27.88 -50.02 -9.60
N LEU A 290 -26.95 -49.42 -10.34
CA LEU A 290 -26.87 -49.59 -11.80
C LEU A 290 -26.51 -51.02 -12.21
N LEU A 291 -25.64 -51.70 -11.47
CA LEU A 291 -25.28 -53.10 -11.71
C LEU A 291 -26.43 -54.07 -11.40
N ILE A 292 -27.16 -53.87 -10.29
CA ILE A 292 -28.35 -54.65 -9.95
C ILE A 292 -29.43 -54.50 -11.04
N ARG A 293 -29.67 -53.27 -11.50
CA ARG A 293 -30.65 -52.98 -12.57
C ARG A 293 -30.26 -53.59 -13.92
N ARG A 294 -28.96 -53.75 -14.21
CA ARG A 294 -28.49 -54.50 -15.39
C ARG A 294 -28.64 -56.01 -15.22
N ARG A 295 -28.46 -56.54 -14.01
CA ARG A 295 -28.61 -57.98 -13.71
C ARG A 295 -30.08 -58.44 -13.81
N GLU A 296 -31.03 -57.62 -13.38
CA GLU A 296 -32.46 -57.90 -13.51
C GLU A 296 -32.94 -57.90 -14.97
N ARG A 297 -32.38 -57.05 -15.83
CA ARG A 297 -32.68 -57.07 -17.28
C ARG A 297 -32.04 -58.25 -18.02
N GLY A 298 -31.05 -58.92 -17.42
CA GLY A 298 -30.41 -60.12 -17.97
C GLY A 298 -31.05 -61.44 -17.55
N ALA A 299 -31.80 -61.47 -16.45
CA ALA A 299 -32.40 -62.70 -15.92
C ALA A 299 -33.85 -62.95 -16.38
N PHE A 300 -34.51 -62.00 -17.05
CA PHE A 300 -35.90 -62.14 -17.47
C PHE A 300 -36.05 -62.62 -18.93
N LYS A 301 -35.46 -63.78 -19.27
CA LYS A 301 -35.90 -64.60 -20.42
C LYS A 301 -35.52 -66.07 -20.20
N ARG A 302 -36.32 -66.80 -19.43
CA ARG A 302 -36.72 -68.20 -19.75
C ARG A 302 -37.71 -68.75 -18.72
N GLY A 303 -38.97 -68.84 -19.16
CA GLY A 303 -39.90 -69.89 -18.76
C GLY A 303 -40.68 -69.68 -17.47
N GLN A 304 -41.89 -69.12 -17.56
CA GLN A 304 -43.12 -69.91 -17.42
C GLN A 304 -44.36 -69.04 -17.67
N SER A 305 -45.25 -69.58 -18.50
CA SER A 305 -46.61 -69.11 -18.77
C SER A 305 -47.57 -69.56 -17.67
N LYS A 306 -48.62 -68.73 -17.43
CA LYS A 306 -50.00 -69.06 -16.97
C LYS A 306 -50.11 -70.05 -15.78
N ASP A 307 -50.76 -69.76 -14.66
CA ASP A 307 -52.10 -69.20 -14.50
C ASP A 307 -52.38 -69.05 -12.99
N LYS A 308 -53.23 -68.09 -12.62
CA LYS A 308 -54.00 -67.94 -11.35
C LYS A 308 -53.24 -68.04 -10.01
N THR A 309 -53.26 -67.00 -9.19
CA THR A 309 -54.44 -66.73 -8.36
C THR A 309 -54.45 -65.30 -7.81
N ASP A 310 -55.64 -64.71 -7.86
CA ASP A 310 -56.12 -63.62 -7.02
C ASP A 310 -55.59 -63.70 -5.58
N ARG A 311 -55.02 -62.59 -5.10
CA ARG A 311 -55.26 -62.07 -3.75
C ARG A 311 -54.89 -60.59 -3.66
N ARG A 312 -55.83 -59.81 -4.19
CA ARG A 312 -56.31 -58.51 -3.70
C ARG A 312 -55.96 -58.21 -2.24
N TRP A 313 -55.18 -57.15 -2.03
CA TRP A 313 -55.45 -56.15 -1.00
C TRP A 313 -55.34 -54.75 -1.63
N LYS A 314 -56.51 -54.11 -1.81
CA LYS A 314 -56.69 -52.63 -1.83
C LYS A 314 -56.51 -52.18 -0.36
N ALA A 315 -56.03 -51.00 0.02
CA ALA A 315 -56.13 -49.65 -0.54
C ALA A 315 -54.93 -48.82 0.00
N GLY A 316 -54.59 -47.63 -0.50
CA GLY A 316 -55.40 -46.75 -1.32
C GLY A 316 -54.57 -45.66 -2.01
N PHE A 317 -55.19 -45.15 -3.08
CA PHE A 317 -54.85 -43.90 -3.73
C PHE A 317 -55.38 -42.72 -2.91
N VAL A 318 -54.52 -41.75 -2.66
CA VAL A 318 -54.81 -40.30 -2.74
C VAL A 318 -53.55 -39.74 -3.42
N GLY A 319 -53.57 -39.41 -4.71
CA GLY A 319 -54.19 -38.20 -5.21
C GLY A 319 -53.22 -37.03 -5.04
N GLU A 320 -52.35 -36.81 -6.03
CA GLU A 320 -51.68 -35.51 -6.23
C GLU A 320 -52.75 -34.42 -6.33
N VAL A 321 -52.46 -33.21 -5.86
CA VAL A 321 -52.39 -31.98 -6.68
C VAL A 321 -51.84 -30.85 -5.80
N LYS A 322 -50.77 -30.24 -6.30
CA LYS A 322 -50.30 -28.91 -5.92
C LYS A 322 -51.36 -27.89 -6.35
N ASP A 323 -51.89 -27.12 -5.42
CA ASP A 323 -52.32 -25.74 -5.71
C ASP A 323 -52.33 -24.91 -4.43
N VAL A 324 -51.11 -24.61 -3.93
CA VAL A 324 -50.93 -23.44 -3.06
C VAL A 324 -50.46 -22.30 -3.94
N LYS A 325 -51.44 -21.50 -4.32
CA LYS A 325 -51.34 -20.14 -4.84
C LYS A 325 -50.57 -19.26 -3.85
N VAL A 326 -49.24 -19.32 -3.86
CA VAL A 326 -48.41 -18.26 -3.27
C VAL A 326 -48.27 -17.19 -4.34
N HIS A 327 -49.10 -16.16 -4.18
CA HIS A 327 -48.94 -14.89 -4.87
C HIS A 327 -47.48 -14.45 -4.81
N LEU A 328 -46.87 -14.31 -5.99
CA LEU A 328 -45.74 -13.43 -6.23
C LEU A 328 -46.14 -12.01 -5.83
N LEU A 329 -46.01 -11.68 -4.55
CA LEU A 329 -45.83 -10.30 -4.13
C LEU A 329 -44.36 -9.97 -4.34
N ILE A 330 -44.09 -9.46 -5.54
CA ILE A 330 -42.95 -8.62 -5.84
C ILE A 330 -43.01 -7.44 -4.88
N LYS A 331 -42.41 -7.57 -3.69
CA LYS A 331 -42.10 -6.41 -2.85
C LYS A 331 -40.80 -5.82 -3.40
N LYS A 332 -40.95 -5.02 -4.46
CA LYS A 332 -39.99 -3.99 -4.85
C LYS A 332 -39.72 -3.14 -3.61
N GLY A 333 -38.64 -3.43 -2.90
CA GLY A 333 -38.11 -2.58 -1.85
C GLY A 333 -37.45 -1.36 -2.47
N HIS A 334 -38.27 -0.40 -2.89
CA HIS A 334 -37.84 0.98 -3.07
C HIS A 334 -37.30 1.49 -1.73
N ARG A 335 -35.96 1.56 -1.59
CA ARG A 335 -35.35 2.48 -0.64
C ARG A 335 -35.24 3.84 -1.32
N LYS A 336 -36.15 4.75 -0.94
CA LYS A 336 -35.89 6.18 -0.98
C LYS A 336 -35.94 6.74 0.44
N PRO A 337 -35.16 7.79 0.72
CA PRO A 337 -34.78 8.19 2.06
C PRO A 337 -35.89 9.01 2.70
N LYS A 338 -36.01 8.98 4.02
CA LYS A 338 -36.71 10.04 4.74
C LYS A 338 -35.85 10.54 5.90
N MET A 339 -35.47 11.81 5.71
CA MET A 339 -34.87 12.74 6.63
C MET A 339 -35.78 13.04 7.82
N GLU A 340 -35.13 13.46 8.90
CA GLU A 340 -35.58 14.39 9.95
C GLU A 340 -36.67 13.92 10.93
N ARG A 341 -36.27 13.78 12.20
CA ARG A 341 -36.49 14.79 13.26
C ARG A 341 -36.12 14.17 14.61
N PHE A 342 -35.13 14.73 15.28
CA PHE A 342 -35.17 14.98 16.73
C PHE A 342 -34.22 16.13 17.04
N THR A 343 -34.81 17.32 17.11
CA THR A 343 -34.25 18.50 17.80
C THR A 343 -34.77 18.51 19.23
N GLN A 344 -33.83 18.72 20.18
CA GLN A 344 -33.99 19.35 21.51
C GLN A 344 -34.89 18.62 22.54
N ALA A 345 -34.66 18.67 23.87
CA ALA A 345 -33.95 19.63 24.71
C ALA A 345 -33.53 18.99 26.05
N THR A 346 -32.52 19.60 26.70
CA THR A 346 -32.29 19.75 28.16
C THR A 346 -32.03 18.48 29.00
N GLN A 347 -31.10 18.44 29.97
CA GLN A 347 -30.76 19.48 30.93
C GLN A 347 -29.41 19.18 31.63
N ALA A 348 -28.75 20.23 32.11
CA ALA A 348 -27.58 20.20 32.97
C ALA A 348 -27.94 19.76 34.40
N ILE A 349 -27.02 19.06 35.08
CA ILE A 349 -26.89 19.08 36.54
C ILE A 349 -25.41 19.17 36.88
N GLN A 350 -25.04 20.30 37.51
CA GLN A 350 -23.80 20.48 38.26
C GLN A 350 -23.85 19.64 39.54
N GLY A 351 -22.68 19.10 39.90
CA GLY A 351 -22.33 18.59 41.22
C GLY A 351 -20.82 18.69 41.34
#